data_AF-A0AA37TAW2-F1
#
_entry.id   AF-A0AA37TAW2-F1
#
_cell.length_a   1.000
_cell.length_b   1.000
_cell.length_c   1.000
_cell.angle_alpha   90.00
_cell.angle_beta   90.00
_cell.angle_gamma   90.00
#
_symmetry.space_group_name_H-M   'P 1'
#
loop_
_entity.id
_entity.type
_entity.pdbx_description
1 polymer ?
#
loop_
_entity_poly.entity_id
_entity_poly.type
_entity_poly.pdbx_seq_one_letter_code
_entity_poly.pdbx_strand_id
1 'polypeptide(L)' 'MSDETAKHELVGNRVMERLSGFIQGIGMTSQDARQIMNRVVAGDPWSPAYDIATKARLDAIALA' A
#
# COMPACT_ATOMS: atom_id res chain seq x y z
N MET A 1 4.07 15.61 18.04
CA MET A 1 3.77 14.93 16.76
C MET A 1 4.52 15.69 15.69
N SER A 2 5.51 15.09 15.05
CA SER A 2 6.25 15.76 13.98
C SER A 2 5.38 15.79 12.72
N ASP A 3 5.38 16.90 11.97
CA ASP A 3 4.61 17.07 10.72
C ASP A 3 4.89 15.95 9.70
N GLU A 4 6.07 15.34 9.77
CA GLU A 4 6.49 14.18 8.97
C GLU A 4 5.58 12.96 9.20
N THR A 5 5.28 12.64 10.46
CA THR A 5 4.50 11.45 10.85
C THR A 5 3.05 11.59 10.39
N ALA A 6 2.45 12.77 10.56
CA ALA A 6 1.08 13.05 10.13
C ALA A 6 0.95 13.01 8.59
N LYS A 7 1.96 13.51 7.86
CA LYS A 7 2.01 13.39 6.40
C LYS A 7 2.12 11.93 5.96
N HIS A 8 2.98 11.13 6.61
CA HIS A 8 3.10 9.70 6.30
C HIS A 8 1.80 8.94 6.55
N GLU A 9 1.08 9.21 7.64
CA GLU A 9 -0.23 8.60 7.93
C GLU A 9 -1.29 8.94 6.88
N LEU A 10 -1.39 10.23 6.51
CA LEU A 10 -2.39 10.71 5.57
C LEU A 10 -2.14 10.18 4.15
N VAL A 11 -0.86 10.07 3.79
CA VAL A 11 -0.43 9.46 2.54
C VAL A 11 -0.68 7.94 2.55
N GLY A 12 -0.36 7.25 3.64
CA GLY A 12 -0.63 5.82 3.82
C GLY A 12 -2.11 5.48 3.68
N ASN A 13 -3.00 6.28 4.27
CA ASN A 13 -4.44 6.11 4.15
C ASN A 13 -4.94 6.26 2.72
N ARG A 14 -4.46 7.27 1.98
CA ARG A 14 -4.81 7.44 0.55
C ARG A 14 -4.28 6.30 -0.33
N VAL A 15 -3.10 5.78 -0.02
CA VAL A 15 -2.56 4.60 -0.73
C VAL A 15 -3.42 3.39 -0.44
N MET A 16 -3.78 3.15 0.83
CA MET A 16 -4.65 2.04 1.23
C MET A 16 -6.03 2.09 0.57
N GLU A 17 -6.68 3.25 0.48
CA GLU A 17 -7.98 3.39 -0.20
C GLU A 17 -7.90 3.02 -1.68
N ARG A 18 -6.92 3.59 -2.40
CA ARG A 18 -6.71 3.33 -3.83
C ARG A 18 -6.35 1.88 -4.10
N LEU A 19 -5.54 1.29 -3.21
CA LEU A 19 -5.13 -0.08 -3.33
C LEU A 19 -6.32 -0.99 -3.04
N SER A 20 -7.09 -0.77 -1.97
CA SER A 20 -8.25 -1.59 -1.60
C SER A 20 -9.26 -1.73 -2.74
N GLY A 21 -9.57 -0.64 -3.46
CA GLY A 21 -10.44 -0.70 -4.64
C GLY A 21 -9.84 -1.52 -5.79
N PHE A 22 -8.52 -1.42 -6.03
CA PHE A 22 -7.84 -2.25 -7.01
C PHE A 22 -7.86 -3.73 -6.63
N ILE A 23 -7.57 -4.06 -5.37
CA ILE A 23 -7.41 -5.47 -4.98
C ILE A 23 -8.74 -6.21 -4.88
N GLN A 24 -9.82 -5.52 -4.51
CA GLN A 24 -11.19 -6.05 -4.63
C GLN A 24 -11.53 -6.37 -6.10
N GLY A 25 -11.08 -5.54 -7.04
CA GLY A 25 -11.29 -5.75 -8.47
C GLY A 25 -10.60 -7.00 -9.04
N ILE A 26 -9.55 -7.50 -8.38
CA ILE A 26 -8.85 -8.74 -8.76
C ILE A 26 -9.19 -9.93 -7.84
N GLY A 27 -10.23 -9.80 -7.01
CA GLY A 27 -10.75 -10.90 -6.18
C GLY A 27 -10.05 -11.11 -4.83
N MET A 28 -9.21 -10.17 -4.38
CA MET A 28 -8.56 -10.25 -3.07
C MET A 28 -9.31 -9.45 -2.00
N THR A 29 -9.05 -9.81 -0.74
CA THR A 29 -9.67 -9.18 0.42
C THR A 29 -8.91 -7.93 0.88
N SER A 30 -9.55 -7.09 1.70
CA SER A 30 -8.88 -5.97 2.37
C SER A 30 -7.76 -6.42 3.32
N GLN A 31 -7.79 -7.67 3.80
CA GLN A 31 -6.72 -8.24 4.62
C GLN A 31 -5.48 -8.54 3.77
N ASP A 32 -5.66 -9.10 2.57
CA ASP A 32 -4.58 -9.33 1.61
C ASP A 32 -3.93 -8.01 1.21
N ALA A 33 -4.74 -6.98 0.98
CA ALA A 33 -4.27 -5.62 0.71
C ALA A 33 -3.33 -5.08 1.79
N ARG A 34 -3.71 -5.29 3.05
CA ARG A 34 -2.90 -4.86 4.19
C ARG A 34 -1.60 -5.66 4.29
N GLN A 35 -1.64 -6.96 4.01
CA GLN A 35 -0.45 -7.81 4.02
C GLN A 35 0.54 -7.41 2.92
N ILE A 36 0.06 -7.15 1.70
CA ILE A 36 0.88 -6.69 0.57
C ILE A 36 1.52 -5.33 0.91
N MET A 37 0.74 -4.38 1.42
CA MET A 37 1.27 -3.07 1.84
C MET A 37 2.33 -3.19 2.93
N ASN A 38 2.07 -3.98 3.97
CA ASN A 38 3.07 -4.21 5.02
C ASN A 38 4.36 -4.82 4.48
N ARG A 39 4.25 -5.74 3.51
CA ARG A 39 5.40 -6.40 2.88
C ARG A 39 6.23 -5.41 2.04
N VAL A 40 5.56 -4.57 1.23
CA VAL A 40 6.21 -3.55 0.41
C VAL A 40 6.91 -2.51 1.27
N VAL A 41 6.24 -2.01 2.32
CA VAL A 41 6.82 -1.03 3.26
C VAL A 41 7.99 -1.64 4.04
N ALA A 42 7.88 -2.89 4.48
CA ALA A 42 8.96 -3.57 5.19
C ALA A 42 10.18 -3.84 4.27
N GLY A 43 9.94 -4.14 2.99
CA GLY A 43 10.99 -4.35 2.00
C GLY A 43 11.68 -3.05 1.56
N ASP A 44 10.99 -1.92 1.60
CA ASP A 44 11.54 -0.61 1.25
C ASP A 44 10.92 0.53 2.11
N PRO A 45 11.42 0.73 3.34
CA PRO A 45 10.84 1.70 4.29
C PRO A 45 11.03 3.16 3.88
N TRP A 46 11.97 3.42 2.99
CA TRP A 46 12.34 4.77 2.53
C TRP A 46 11.69 5.11 1.19
N SER A 47 10.96 4.17 0.60
CA SER A 47 10.29 4.40 -0.67
C SER A 47 9.28 5.53 -0.55
N PRO A 48 9.27 6.47 -1.50
CA PRO A 48 8.23 7.48 -1.55
C PRO A 48 6.88 6.80 -1.80
N ALA A 49 5.80 7.35 -1.24
CA ALA A 49 4.52 6.64 -1.21
C ALA A 49 3.89 6.34 -2.58
N TYR A 50 4.20 7.13 -3.62
CA TYR A 50 3.78 6.80 -4.99
C TYR A 50 4.42 5.50 -5.48
N ASP A 51 5.64 5.23 -5.04
CA ASP A 51 6.39 4.03 -5.37
C ASP A 51 5.88 2.83 -4.56
N ILE A 52 5.57 3.02 -3.28
CA ILE A 52 4.90 2.01 -2.43
C ILE A 52 3.59 1.53 -3.08
N ALA A 53 2.74 2.46 -3.53
CA ALA A 53 1.48 2.11 -4.18
C ALA A 53 1.68 1.30 -5.48
N THR A 54 2.72 1.65 -6.24
CA THR A 54 3.06 0.98 -7.51
C THR A 54 3.58 -0.43 -7.24
N LYS A 55 4.53 -0.57 -6.31
CA LYS A 55 5.06 -1.86 -5.85
C LYS A 55 3.96 -2.76 -5.29
N ALA A 56 3.04 -2.22 -4.49
CA ALA A 56 1.91 -2.98 -3.94
C ALA A 56 0.96 -3.50 -5.03
N ARG A 57 0.71 -2.73 -6.10
CA ARG A 57 -0.07 -3.22 -7.24
C ARG A 57 0.65 -4.33 -7.99
N LEU A 58 1.95 -4.19 -8.24
CA LEU A 58 2.74 -5.21 -8.93
C LEU A 58 2.78 -6.51 -8.12
N ASP A 59 2.99 -6.42 -6.81
CA ASP A 59 2.99 -7.58 -5.90
C ASP A 59 1.61 -8.24 -5.85
N ALA A 60 0.52 -7.45 -5.87
CA ALA A 60 -0.84 -7.99 -5.94
C ALA A 60 -1.14 -8.74 -7.25
N ILE A 61 -0.70 -8.21 -8.40
CA ILE A 61 -0.85 -8.88 -9.71
C ILE A 61 -0.05 -10.19 -9.76
N ALA A 62 1.14 -10.21 -9.16
CA ALA A 62 1.98 -11.42 -9.14
C ALA A 62 1.39 -12.57 -8.30
N LEU A 63 0.42 -12.27 -7.42
CA LEU A 63 -0.22 -13.21 -6.51
C LEU A 63 -1.63 -13.65 -6.96
N ALA A 64 -2.18 -13.03 -8.00
CA ALA A 64 -3.51 -13.33 -8.57
C ALA A 64 -3.39 -14.32 -9.74
#